data_AF-A0A968MZ08-F1
#
_entry.id   AF-A0A968MZ08-F1
#
_cell.length_a   1.000
_cell.length_b   1.000
_cell.length_c   1.000
_cell.angle_alpha   90.00
_cell.angle_beta   90.00
_cell.angle_gamma   90.00
#
_symmetry.space_group_name_H-M   'P 1'
#
loop_
_entity.id
_entity.type
_entity.pdbx_description
1 polymer ?
#
loop_
_entity_poly.entity_id
_entity_poly.type
_entity_poly.pdbx_seq_one_letter_code
_entity_poly.pdbx_strand_id
1 'polypeptide(L)'
;MLVIIFLKSQIVRNDNQCSQYHFQVAWFKKARQYFPDSKLLINDYDILNNYNNTVPVYRQLITLLKDSGLIDGIGLQGHFLESYSLEEIKKNLDSIATLNLPIYIAEFDLDIANDQSQKNKYEELFPLLWNHPLLKGFTFWGYKQGNIWRSNGYLKIAEWNKSSCNVLVN
;
A
#
# COMPACT_ATOMS: atom_id res chain seq x y z
N MET A 1 -12.39 -15.30 13.35
CA MET A 1 -12.28 -13.98 12.70
C MET A 1 -10.83 -13.79 12.33
N LEU A 2 -10.50 -13.63 11.04
CA LEU A 2 -9.11 -13.44 10.58
C LEU A 2 -8.71 -11.99 10.88
N VAL A 3 -7.78 -11.78 11.82
CA VAL A 3 -7.21 -10.45 12.07
C VAL A 3 -5.95 -10.33 11.24
N ILE A 4 -5.96 -9.35 10.33
CA ILE A 4 -4.82 -8.98 9.50
C ILE A 4 -4.22 -7.71 10.10
N ILE A 5 -2.95 -7.77 10.50
CA ILE A 5 -2.24 -6.61 11.06
C ILE A 5 -1.21 -6.14 10.04
N PHE A 6 -1.38 -4.91 9.53
CA PHE A 6 -0.38 -4.24 8.70
C PHE A 6 0.62 -3.51 9.59
N LEU A 7 1.87 -3.89 9.42
CA LEU A 7 3.00 -3.41 10.20
C LEU A 7 3.90 -2.59 9.25
N LYS A 8 3.83 -1.25 9.34
CA LYS A 8 4.63 -0.33 8.51
C LYS A 8 6.12 -0.50 8.81
N SER A 9 6.94 -0.80 7.79
CA SER A 9 8.37 -1.07 8.00
C SER A 9 9.24 0.15 8.25
N GLN A 10 8.80 1.35 7.85
CA GLN A 10 9.56 2.62 7.96
C GLN A 10 11.05 2.40 7.63
N ILE A 11 11.35 1.86 6.45
CA ILE A 11 12.71 1.48 6.06
C ILE A 11 13.68 2.65 6.30
N VAL A 12 14.54 2.51 7.31
CA VAL A 12 15.55 3.52 7.67
C VAL A 12 16.77 3.34 6.76
N ARG A 13 17.07 4.39 6.02
CA ARG A 13 17.99 4.43 4.87
C ARG A 13 19.44 4.74 5.30
N ASN A 14 20.05 3.92 6.17
CA ASN A 14 21.45 4.12 6.61
C ASN A 14 22.32 2.87 6.39
N ASP A 15 23.55 3.10 5.92
CA ASP A 15 24.51 2.13 5.36
C ASP A 15 25.14 1.11 6.33
N ASN A 16 24.68 1.02 7.59
CA ASN A 16 25.24 0.08 8.57
C ASN A 16 24.44 -1.23 8.62
N GLN A 17 24.86 -2.18 7.79
CA GLN A 17 24.16 -3.43 7.45
C GLN A 17 23.88 -4.40 8.63
N CYS A 18 24.62 -4.33 9.75
CA CYS A 18 24.41 -5.26 10.87
C CYS A 18 23.27 -4.88 11.84
N SER A 19 22.61 -3.73 11.65
CA SER A 19 21.56 -3.23 12.56
C SER A 19 20.27 -2.79 11.86
N GLN A 20 20.25 -2.78 10.53
CA GLN A 20 19.23 -2.06 9.74
C GLN A 20 17.80 -2.55 10.00
N TYR A 21 17.61 -3.84 10.27
CA TYR A 21 16.29 -4.44 10.45
C TYR A 21 15.98 -4.86 11.89
N HIS A 22 16.84 -4.55 12.87
CA HIS A 22 16.65 -5.02 14.24
C HIS A 22 15.32 -4.57 14.84
N PHE A 23 14.91 -3.33 14.57
CA PHE A 23 13.64 -2.80 15.05
C PHE A 23 12.44 -3.56 14.46
N GLN A 24 12.44 -3.79 13.15
CA GLN A 24 11.41 -4.55 12.45
C GLN A 24 11.43 -6.02 12.87
N VAL A 25 12.57 -6.66 13.09
CA VAL A 25 12.55 -8.03 13.63
C VAL A 25 11.98 -8.05 15.05
N ALA A 26 12.36 -7.10 15.91
CA ALA A 26 11.93 -7.04 17.29
C ALA A 26 10.41 -6.84 17.43
N TRP A 27 9.81 -5.90 16.69
CA TRP A 27 8.37 -5.67 16.82
C TRP A 27 7.55 -6.81 16.20
N PHE A 28 8.03 -7.50 15.16
CA PHE A 28 7.31 -8.63 14.57
C PHE A 28 7.36 -9.84 15.50
N LYS A 29 8.48 -10.05 16.21
CA LYS A 29 8.56 -11.02 17.32
C LYS A 29 7.52 -10.70 18.40
N LYS A 30 7.39 -9.42 18.79
CA LYS A 30 6.39 -8.98 19.77
C LYS A 30 4.96 -9.15 19.25
N ALA A 31 4.69 -8.80 18.00
CA ALA A 31 3.40 -8.99 17.37
C ALA A 31 3.02 -10.47 17.35
N ARG A 32 3.96 -11.37 16.98
CA ARG A 32 3.71 -12.82 17.01
C ARG A 32 3.47 -13.34 18.43
N GLN A 33 4.17 -12.79 19.43
CA GLN A 33 3.96 -13.13 20.85
C GLN A 33 2.55 -12.77 21.33
N TYR A 34 2.06 -11.56 20.99
CA TYR A 34 0.75 -11.07 21.47
C TYR A 34 -0.43 -11.46 20.59
N PHE A 35 -0.18 -11.76 19.31
CA PHE A 35 -1.19 -12.11 18.31
C PHE A 35 -0.81 -13.41 17.58
N PRO A 36 -0.68 -14.53 18.30
CA PRO A 36 -0.17 -15.79 17.72
C PRO A 36 -1.05 -16.34 16.60
N ASP A 37 -2.37 -16.15 16.69
CA ASP A 37 -3.35 -16.68 15.73
C ASP A 37 -3.69 -15.72 14.57
N SER A 38 -3.11 -14.52 14.58
CA SER A 38 -3.34 -13.50 13.56
C SER A 38 -2.44 -13.68 12.35
N LYS A 39 -2.87 -13.13 11.21
CA LYS A 39 -2.01 -12.98 10.03
C LYS A 39 -1.26 -11.66 10.13
N LEU A 40 0.07 -11.74 10.17
CA LEU A 40 0.93 -10.55 10.24
C LEU A 40 1.44 -10.21 8.85
N LEU A 41 1.13 -9.01 8.38
CA LEU A 41 1.59 -8.52 7.08
C LEU A 41 2.55 -7.35 7.30
N ILE A 42 3.68 -7.40 6.61
CA ILE A 42 4.53 -6.22 6.48
C ILE A 42 3.94 -5.30 5.42
N ASN A 43 3.94 -3.98 5.65
CA ASN A 43 3.37 -3.01 4.72
C ASN A 43 4.35 -1.86 4.45
N ASP A 44 4.46 -1.42 3.20
CA ASP A 44 5.19 -0.19 2.91
C ASP A 44 4.71 0.54 1.65
N TYR A 45 5.08 1.82 1.55
CA TYR A 45 4.86 2.66 0.38
C TYR A 45 6.05 2.61 -0.56
N ASP A 46 5.89 3.21 -1.73
CA ASP A 46 6.94 3.36 -2.73
C ASP A 46 7.55 2.05 -3.28
N ILE A 47 6.93 0.90 -3.00
CA ILE A 47 7.46 -0.38 -3.48
C ILE A 47 7.13 -0.57 -4.96
N LEU A 48 5.87 -0.40 -5.34
CA LEU A 48 5.42 -0.64 -6.72
C LEU A 48 5.92 0.39 -7.72
N ASN A 49 6.25 1.59 -7.24
CA ASN A 49 6.90 2.64 -8.03
C ASN A 49 8.44 2.61 -7.91
N ASN A 50 8.99 1.69 -7.10
CA ASN A 50 10.41 1.52 -6.79
C ASN A 50 11.16 2.84 -6.52
N TYR A 51 10.49 3.82 -5.92
CA TYR A 51 11.09 5.12 -5.67
C TYR A 51 12.29 4.97 -4.72
N ASN A 52 13.43 5.57 -5.07
CA ASN A 52 14.71 5.39 -4.37
C ASN A 52 15.15 3.91 -4.19
N ASN A 53 14.84 3.04 -5.16
CA ASN A 53 15.29 1.65 -5.15
C ASN A 53 14.84 0.87 -3.90
N THR A 54 13.59 1.05 -3.50
CA THR A 54 12.95 0.40 -2.35
C THR A 54 12.74 -1.09 -2.54
N VAL A 55 12.54 -1.59 -3.77
CA VAL A 55 12.22 -3.00 -4.03
C VAL A 55 13.30 -3.94 -3.48
N PRO A 56 14.61 -3.79 -3.79
CA PRO A 56 15.63 -4.66 -3.22
C PRO A 56 15.66 -4.66 -1.69
N VAL A 57 15.53 -3.48 -1.06
CA VAL A 57 15.59 -3.33 0.40
C VAL A 57 14.39 -4.00 1.07
N TYR A 58 13.18 -3.78 0.53
CA TYR A 58 11.98 -4.39 1.06
C TYR A 58 11.99 -5.90 0.91
N ARG A 59 12.50 -6.42 -0.23
CA ARG A 59 12.66 -7.86 -0.44
C ARG A 59 13.59 -8.49 0.60
N GLN A 60 14.73 -7.87 0.90
CA GLN A 60 15.64 -8.37 1.93
C GLN A 60 14.95 -8.48 3.29
N LEU A 61 14.21 -7.44 3.68
CA LEU A 61 13.45 -7.44 4.94
C LEU A 61 12.36 -8.51 4.95
N ILE A 62 11.59 -8.64 3.86
CA ILE A 62 10.56 -9.68 3.74
C ILE A 62 11.18 -11.07 3.86
N THR A 63 12.28 -11.35 3.16
CA THR A 63 12.98 -12.64 3.26
C THR A 63 13.40 -12.93 4.69
N LEU A 64 14.04 -11.97 5.37
CA LEU A 64 14.46 -12.13 6.77
C LEU A 64 13.29 -12.46 7.70
N LEU A 65 12.17 -11.73 7.57
CA LEU A 65 10.98 -11.94 8.40
C LEU A 65 10.28 -13.25 8.06
N LYS A 66 10.20 -13.62 6.77
CA LYS A 66 9.60 -14.86 6.28
C LYS A 66 10.38 -16.07 6.80
N ASP A 67 11.69 -16.07 6.65
CA ASP A 67 12.58 -17.17 7.07
C ASP A 67 12.56 -17.34 8.59
N SER A 68 12.28 -16.26 9.32
CA SER A 68 12.07 -16.28 10.78
C SER A 68 10.65 -16.67 11.21
N GLY A 69 9.74 -16.97 10.28
CA GLY A 69 8.33 -17.31 10.56
C GLY A 69 7.52 -16.14 11.15
N LEU A 70 7.94 -14.90 10.91
CA LEU A 70 7.38 -13.71 11.56
C LEU A 70 6.25 -13.05 10.78
N ILE A 71 6.13 -13.30 9.48
CA ILE A 71 5.09 -12.74 8.61
C ILE A 71 4.36 -13.83 7.83
N ASP A 72 3.14 -13.51 7.43
CA ASP A 72 2.25 -14.36 6.64
C ASP A 72 1.93 -13.80 5.25
N GLY A 73 2.34 -12.56 4.97
CA GLY A 73 2.07 -11.91 3.69
C GLY A 73 2.63 -10.49 3.59
N ILE A 74 2.38 -9.88 2.44
CA ILE A 74 2.99 -8.62 2.01
C ILE A 74 1.89 -7.62 1.67
N GLY A 75 1.90 -6.49 2.36
CA GLY A 75 1.16 -5.28 2.04
C GLY A 75 1.98 -4.34 1.17
N LEU A 76 1.32 -3.77 0.17
CA LEU A 76 1.84 -2.72 -0.70
C LEU A 76 0.81 -1.58 -0.65
N GLN A 77 1.21 -0.38 -0.22
CA GLN A 77 0.24 0.70 -0.05
C GLN A 77 -0.47 1.03 -1.38
N GLY A 78 0.29 1.20 -2.46
CA GLY A 78 -0.26 1.47 -3.79
C GLY A 78 -0.52 2.96 -4.06
N HIS A 79 0.13 3.85 -3.31
CA HIS A 79 0.14 5.28 -3.59
C HIS A 79 1.03 5.63 -4.79
N PHE A 80 0.73 6.78 -5.41
CA PHE A 80 1.54 7.44 -6.45
C PHE A 80 1.68 6.68 -7.78
N LEU A 81 0.90 5.63 -8.00
CA LEU A 81 1.02 4.79 -9.20
C LEU A 81 0.55 5.49 -10.48
N GLU A 82 -0.20 6.58 -10.37
CA GLU A 82 -0.62 7.42 -11.49
C GLU A 82 0.56 8.01 -12.27
N SER A 83 1.73 8.15 -11.63
CA SER A 83 2.93 8.76 -12.23
C SER A 83 3.87 7.75 -12.90
N TYR A 84 3.53 6.47 -12.92
CA TYR A 84 4.41 5.39 -13.39
C TYR A 84 3.75 4.56 -14.49
N SER A 85 4.57 3.93 -15.33
CA SER A 85 4.07 3.06 -16.39
C SER A 85 3.52 1.75 -15.81
N LEU A 86 2.56 1.15 -16.51
CA LEU A 86 2.03 -0.17 -16.15
C LEU A 86 3.13 -1.24 -16.16
N GLU A 87 4.10 -1.12 -17.06
CA GLU A 87 5.23 -2.04 -17.17
C GLU A 87 6.12 -1.99 -15.92
N GLU A 88 6.49 -0.80 -15.44
CA GLU A 88 7.28 -0.64 -14.22
C GLU A 88 6.55 -1.21 -13.00
N ILE A 89 5.26 -0.89 -12.86
CA ILE A 89 4.43 -1.39 -11.75
C ILE A 89 4.34 -2.91 -11.80
N LYS A 90 4.08 -3.49 -12.97
CA LYS A 90 4.03 -4.94 -13.16
C LYS A 90 5.36 -5.60 -12.82
N LYS A 91 6.47 -5.05 -13.35
CA LYS A 91 7.82 -5.56 -13.07
C LYS A 91 8.13 -5.58 -11.58
N ASN A 92 7.78 -4.52 -10.86
CA ASN A 92 8.01 -4.43 -9.42
C ASN A 92 7.11 -5.38 -8.63
N LEU A 93 5.83 -5.51 -9.01
CA LEU A 93 4.90 -6.48 -8.45
C LEU A 93 5.39 -7.92 -8.66
N ASP A 94 5.75 -8.27 -9.88
CA ASP A 94 6.27 -9.60 -10.25
C ASP A 94 7.57 -9.90 -9.50
N SER A 95 8.44 -8.91 -9.34
CA SER A 95 9.64 -9.04 -8.50
C SER A 95 9.22 -9.45 -7.09
N ILE A 96 8.42 -8.65 -6.38
CA ILE A 96 7.92 -8.97 -5.03
C ILE A 96 7.25 -10.35 -4.97
N ALA A 97 6.45 -10.70 -5.98
CA ALA A 97 5.72 -11.97 -6.07
C ALA A 97 6.62 -13.22 -6.04
N THR A 98 7.87 -13.13 -6.48
CA THR A 98 8.84 -14.25 -6.38
C THR A 98 9.11 -14.70 -4.93
N LEU A 99 8.78 -13.88 -3.92
CA LEU A 99 8.88 -14.27 -2.52
C LEU A 99 7.79 -15.26 -2.08
N ASN A 100 6.82 -15.54 -2.96
CA ASN A 100 5.78 -16.55 -2.79
C ASN A 100 5.01 -16.43 -1.47
N LEU A 101 4.57 -15.19 -1.19
CA LEU A 101 3.68 -14.86 -0.09
C LEU A 101 2.40 -14.20 -0.64
N PRO A 102 1.25 -14.34 0.02
CA PRO A 102 0.05 -13.56 -0.28
C PRO A 102 0.33 -12.06 -0.33
N ILE A 103 -0.17 -11.38 -1.37
CA ILE A 103 0.00 -9.94 -1.57
C ILE A 103 -1.33 -9.21 -1.36
N TYR A 104 -1.27 -8.03 -0.75
CA TYR A 104 -2.41 -7.15 -0.52
C TYR A 104 -2.07 -5.75 -0.99
N ILE A 105 -2.91 -5.16 -1.85
CA ILE A 105 -2.88 -3.71 -2.07
C ILE A 105 -3.67 -3.08 -0.92
N ALA A 106 -2.99 -2.35 -0.04
CA ALA A 106 -3.50 -2.03 1.28
C ALA A 106 -4.09 -0.60 1.39
N GLU A 107 -3.62 0.35 0.60
CA GLU A 107 -3.90 1.79 0.76
C GLU A 107 -4.03 2.48 -0.61
N PHE A 108 -4.74 1.88 -1.59
CA PHE A 108 -4.74 2.40 -2.97
C PHE A 108 -5.50 3.73 -3.12
N ASP A 109 -4.90 4.69 -3.80
CA ASP A 109 -5.52 5.95 -4.24
C ASP A 109 -4.80 6.52 -5.47
N LEU A 110 -5.46 7.46 -6.17
CA LEU A 110 -4.89 8.21 -7.30
C LEU A 110 -5.25 9.69 -7.16
N ASP A 111 -4.28 10.60 -7.30
CA ASP A 111 -4.51 12.04 -7.18
C ASP A 111 -4.55 12.68 -8.56
N ILE A 112 -5.68 12.51 -9.24
CA ILE A 112 -5.94 13.05 -10.57
C ILE A 112 -7.22 13.88 -10.49
N ALA A 113 -7.10 15.19 -10.73
CA ALA A 113 -8.21 16.13 -10.58
C ALA A 113 -9.34 15.96 -11.62
N ASN A 114 -9.03 15.42 -12.79
CA ASN A 114 -10.04 15.17 -13.82
C ASN A 114 -10.65 13.78 -13.66
N ASP A 115 -11.95 13.71 -13.38
CA ASP A 115 -12.69 12.46 -13.15
C ASP A 115 -12.53 11.43 -14.27
N GLN A 116 -12.54 11.87 -15.54
CA GLN A 116 -12.39 10.95 -16.67
C GLN A 116 -10.97 10.38 -16.75
N SER A 117 -9.95 11.20 -16.55
CA SER A 117 -8.56 10.75 -16.48
C SER A 117 -8.34 9.82 -15.28
N GLN A 118 -8.93 10.14 -14.12
CA GLN A 118 -8.85 9.30 -12.93
C GLN A 118 -9.51 7.94 -13.16
N LYS A 119 -10.73 7.93 -13.71
CA LYS A 119 -11.45 6.71 -14.11
C LYS A 119 -10.61 5.85 -15.06
N ASN A 120 -10.08 6.44 -16.13
CA ASN A 120 -9.26 5.72 -17.09
C ASN A 120 -8.04 5.09 -16.41
N LYS A 121 -7.39 5.82 -15.48
CA LYS A 121 -6.22 5.31 -14.77
C LYS A 121 -6.58 4.18 -13.80
N TYR A 122 -7.74 4.22 -13.15
CA TYR A 122 -8.29 3.09 -12.39
C TYR A 122 -8.55 1.87 -13.29
N GLU A 123 -9.13 2.07 -14.48
CA GLU A 123 -9.41 1.00 -15.45
C GLU A 123 -8.12 0.35 -16.00
N GLU A 124 -7.01 1.08 -16.04
CA GLU A 124 -5.68 0.54 -16.37
C GLU A 124 -5.06 -0.25 -15.21
N LEU A 125 -5.01 0.35 -14.01
CA LEU A 125 -4.25 -0.18 -12.88
C LEU A 125 -4.96 -1.32 -12.16
N PHE A 126 -6.28 -1.22 -11.99
CA PHE A 126 -7.02 -2.18 -11.19
C PHE A 126 -6.93 -3.61 -11.75
N PRO A 127 -7.15 -3.86 -13.07
CA PRO A 127 -7.02 -5.21 -13.62
C PRO A 127 -5.59 -5.75 -13.54
N LEU A 128 -4.58 -4.90 -13.72
CA LEU A 128 -3.17 -5.29 -13.62
C LEU A 128 -2.84 -5.82 -12.22
N LEU A 129 -3.31 -5.12 -11.19
CA LEU A 129 -3.06 -5.50 -9.80
C LEU A 129 -3.97 -6.67 -9.37
N TRP A 130 -5.28 -6.55 -9.59
CA TRP A 130 -6.30 -7.49 -9.11
C TRP A 130 -6.13 -8.90 -9.67
N ASN A 131 -5.73 -9.02 -10.93
CA ASN A 131 -5.60 -10.32 -11.59
C ASN A 131 -4.27 -11.03 -11.28
N HIS A 132 -3.38 -10.42 -10.50
CA HIS A 132 -2.13 -11.10 -10.12
C HIS A 132 -2.43 -12.30 -9.20
N PRO A 133 -1.94 -13.52 -9.48
CA PRO A 133 -2.40 -14.76 -8.82
C PRO A 133 -2.15 -14.82 -7.30
N LEU A 134 -1.12 -14.10 -6.83
CA LEU A 134 -0.82 -14.00 -5.40
C LEU A 134 -1.62 -12.92 -4.68
N LEU A 135 -2.38 -12.07 -5.39
CA LEU A 135 -3.18 -11.04 -4.73
C LEU A 135 -4.35 -11.68 -3.97
N LYS A 136 -4.55 -11.26 -2.71
CA LYS A 136 -5.62 -11.74 -1.82
C LYS A 136 -6.51 -10.62 -1.28
N GLY A 137 -6.15 -9.36 -1.51
CA GLY A 137 -7.00 -8.24 -1.13
C GLY A 137 -6.56 -6.94 -1.78
N PHE A 138 -7.53 -6.05 -1.91
CA PHE A 138 -7.37 -4.72 -2.49
C PHE A 138 -8.22 -3.75 -1.68
N THR A 139 -7.61 -2.73 -1.11
CA THR A 139 -8.26 -1.75 -0.25
C THR A 139 -7.95 -0.34 -0.72
N PHE A 140 -8.98 0.50 -0.84
CA PHE A 140 -8.84 1.92 -1.13
C PHE A 140 -8.52 2.71 0.14
N TRP A 141 -7.68 3.73 0.06
CA TRP A 141 -7.33 4.58 1.21
C TRP A 141 -8.33 5.70 1.46
N GLY A 142 -9.58 5.29 1.69
CA GLY A 142 -10.72 6.19 1.75
C GLY A 142 -11.37 6.37 0.38
N TYR A 143 -12.50 7.09 0.37
CA TYR A 143 -13.30 7.28 -0.85
C TYR A 143 -14.04 8.60 -0.90
N LYS A 144 -14.16 9.35 0.20
CA LYS A 144 -14.99 10.57 0.28
C LYS A 144 -14.12 11.82 0.25
N GLN A 145 -14.49 12.79 -0.59
CA GLN A 145 -13.86 14.10 -0.65
C GLN A 145 -13.86 14.79 0.72
N GLY A 146 -12.74 15.39 1.09
CA GLY A 146 -12.54 16.01 2.40
C GLY A 146 -12.21 15.04 3.54
N ASN A 147 -12.36 13.73 3.32
CA ASN A 147 -12.03 12.67 4.28
C ASN A 147 -10.94 11.73 3.74
N ILE A 148 -10.04 12.26 2.92
CA ILE A 148 -8.89 11.56 2.36
C ILE A 148 -7.68 12.51 2.37
N TRP A 149 -6.47 11.95 2.50
CA TRP A 149 -5.24 12.72 2.65
C TRP A 149 -4.78 13.46 1.38
N ARG A 150 -5.21 13.01 0.20
CA ARG A 150 -4.86 13.60 -1.10
C ARG A 150 -6.04 14.33 -1.69
N SER A 151 -5.80 15.55 -2.18
CA SER A 151 -6.85 16.48 -2.60
C SER A 151 -7.83 15.91 -3.61
N ASN A 152 -7.34 15.12 -4.58
CA ASN A 152 -8.17 14.49 -5.61
C ASN A 152 -8.26 12.96 -5.45
N GLY A 153 -7.89 12.40 -4.31
CA GLY A 153 -7.86 10.94 -4.09
C GLY A 153 -9.24 10.27 -3.95
N TYR A 154 -10.31 11.06 -3.91
CA TYR A 154 -11.65 10.56 -3.58
C TYR A 154 -12.34 9.90 -4.78
N LEU A 155 -13.25 8.97 -4.49
CA LEU A 155 -14.14 8.33 -5.46
C LEU A 155 -15.57 8.90 -5.41
N LYS A 156 -15.93 9.56 -4.30
CA LYS A 156 -17.23 10.18 -4.05
C LYS A 156 -17.01 11.62 -3.61
N ILE A 157 -17.61 12.55 -4.37
CA ILE A 157 -17.69 13.98 -4.03
C ILE A 157 -18.46 14.13 -2.70
N ALA A 158 -18.05 15.11 -1.89
CA ALA A 158 -18.75 15.39 -0.64
C ALA A 158 -20.20 15.78 -0.92
N GLU A 159 -21.12 15.32 -0.07
CA GLU A 159 -22.53 15.74 -0.20
C GLU A 159 -22.61 17.25 -0.03
N TRP A 160 -23.30 17.90 -0.98
CA TRP A 160 -23.48 19.33 -0.96
C TRP A 160 -24.26 19.73 0.30
N ASN A 161 -23.64 20.50 1.19
CA ASN A 161 -24.33 21.06 2.35
C ASN A 161 -25.07 22.34 1.93
N LYS A 162 -26.41 22.27 1.90
CA LYS A 162 -27.33 23.39 1.62
C LYS A 162 -27.04 24.67 2.39
N SER A 163 -26.43 24.60 3.58
CA SER A 163 -26.18 25.77 4.43
C SER A 163 -25.07 26.71 3.94
N SER A 164 -24.35 26.38 2.86
CA SER A 164 -23.33 27.26 2.27
C SER A 164 -23.87 28.23 1.21
N CYS A 165 -25.15 28.12 0.84
CA CYS A 165 -25.85 29.10 0.00
C CYS A 165 -26.34 30.29 0.86
N ASN A 166 -25.41 31.09 1.39
CA ASN A 166 -25.73 32.50 1.67
C ASN A 166 -25.54 33.27 0.36
N VAL A 167 -26.47 33.07 -0.58
CA VAL A 167 -26.63 34.02 -1.68
C VAL A 167 -27.00 35.34 -1.03
N LEU A 168 -26.09 36.30 -1.08
CA LEU A 168 -26.37 37.69 -0.78
C LEU A 168 -27.38 38.18 -1.83
N VAL A 169 -28.67 37.98 -1.55
CA VAL A 169 -29.74 38.78 -2.12
C VAL A 169 -29.76 40.08 -1.34
N ASN A 170 -29.05 41.08 -1.87
CA ASN A 170 -29.32 42.50 -1.65
C ASN A 170 -29.69 43.11 -3.00
#